data_AF-A0A2I0N1D0-F1
#
_entry.id   AF-A0A2I0N1D0-F1
#
_cell.length_a   1.000
_cell.length_b   1.000
_cell.length_c   1.000
_cell.angle_alpha   90.00
_cell.angle_beta   90.00
_cell.angle_gamma   90.00
#
_symmetry.space_group_name_H-M   'P 1'
#
loop_
_entity.id
_entity.type
_entity.pdbx_description
1 polymer ?
#
loop_
_entity_poly.entity_id
_entity_poly.type
_entity_poly.pdbx_seq_one_letter_code
_entity_poly.pdbx_strand_id
1 'polypeptide(L)'
;MKFIFSPLAGEIFDMFRAMWICHNIEEEKDFKRRYNITHFNDFESSVYELPERHPELIAPAAPFTHGVMKPEFFLDMPYLWESKNITDFLINYAKSLSNKPFFLYTALHSMLNLKEFKELTVEESGTAMQQEIIQNSLELLNTSPMGKRLNSESKWDLFSMVEAPDDFVNQFLTTAFAFLPYYQELVPVRTQVTNNLNQQLTGRAKRGTLEEILHDISDSLNWSRNDTIYITTSATVGVRVFEQENAFYVVLGTYQSEIESSNFHESQLQKTLEVIRTISDPSRFSILSILLRTSADTQELVTRTGLTKANLFYHMNYLIDAKIVNADTSNHTNKYALDVKELYFHLKMFNEYLNYHLNIFE
;
A
#
# COMPACT_ATOMS: atom_id res chain seq x y z
N MET A 1 11.15 -1.89 -21.78
CA MET A 1 11.04 -2.30 -20.38
C MET A 1 11.22 -3.81 -20.29
N LYS A 2 12.05 -4.29 -19.38
CA LYS A 2 12.37 -5.71 -19.16
C LYS A 2 11.64 -6.19 -17.92
N PHE A 3 11.02 -7.36 -17.98
CA PHE A 3 10.36 -7.97 -16.82
C PHE A 3 11.14 -9.20 -16.35
N ILE A 4 11.32 -9.32 -15.03
CA ILE A 4 12.06 -10.42 -14.40
C ILE A 4 11.20 -11.02 -13.28
N PHE A 5 10.75 -12.25 -13.47
CA PHE A 5 9.92 -12.95 -12.48
C PHE A 5 10.76 -13.96 -11.67
N SER A 6 10.61 -13.97 -10.34
CA SER A 6 11.29 -14.91 -9.44
C SER A 6 10.37 -15.38 -8.31
N PRO A 7 9.87 -16.63 -8.33
CA PRO A 7 9.09 -17.18 -7.20
C PRO A 7 9.89 -17.25 -5.88
N LEU A 8 11.21 -17.47 -5.98
CA LEU A 8 12.11 -17.58 -4.83
C LEU A 8 12.22 -16.27 -4.06
N ALA A 9 12.29 -15.15 -4.77
CA ALA A 9 12.24 -13.81 -4.15
C ALA A 9 11.02 -13.70 -3.22
N GLY A 10 9.88 -14.23 -3.65
CA GLY A 10 8.64 -14.20 -2.89
C GLY A 10 8.65 -15.11 -1.66
N GLU A 11 9.39 -16.21 -1.74
CA GLU A 11 9.59 -17.13 -0.61
C GLU A 11 10.44 -16.47 0.46
N ILE A 12 11.56 -15.87 0.06
CA ILE A 12 12.41 -15.08 0.96
C ILE A 12 11.58 -13.98 1.62
N PHE A 13 10.80 -13.23 0.82
CA PHE A 13 9.91 -12.18 1.32
C PHE A 13 8.89 -12.70 2.35
N ASP A 14 8.20 -13.81 2.05
CA ASP A 14 7.21 -14.42 2.94
C ASP A 14 7.84 -14.98 4.22
N MET A 15 9.12 -15.39 4.21
CA MET A 15 9.82 -15.82 5.41
C MET A 15 9.91 -14.71 6.44
N PHE A 16 10.38 -13.53 6.02
CA PHE A 16 10.46 -12.39 6.92
C PHE A 16 9.08 -11.91 7.36
N ARG A 17 8.11 -11.92 6.45
CA ARG A 17 6.73 -11.56 6.80
C ARG A 17 6.11 -12.51 7.80
N ALA A 18 6.28 -13.83 7.64
CA ALA A 18 5.82 -14.82 8.60
C ALA A 18 6.45 -14.61 9.98
N MET A 19 7.77 -14.36 10.02
CA MET A 19 8.49 -14.05 11.27
C MET A 19 7.92 -12.82 11.97
N TRP A 20 7.65 -11.74 11.23
CA TRP A 20 7.03 -10.53 11.76
C TRP A 20 5.60 -10.77 12.24
N ILE A 21 4.78 -11.50 11.47
CA ILE A 21 3.39 -11.81 11.81
C ILE A 21 3.30 -12.59 13.11
N CYS A 22 4.20 -13.58 13.33
CA CYS A 22 4.21 -14.37 14.58
C CYS A 22 4.28 -13.48 15.83
N HIS A 23 4.94 -12.33 15.74
CA HIS A 23 5.09 -11.39 16.85
C HIS A 23 4.06 -10.25 16.86
N ASN A 24 3.33 -10.06 15.76
CA ASN A 24 2.43 -8.93 15.54
C ASN A 24 1.08 -9.41 14.99
N ILE A 25 0.55 -10.50 15.55
CA ILE A 25 -0.66 -11.17 15.07
C ILE A 25 -1.85 -10.21 15.08
N GLU A 26 -2.03 -9.47 16.18
CA GLU A 26 -3.18 -8.58 16.33
C GLU A 26 -3.07 -7.37 15.41
N GLU A 27 -1.87 -6.82 15.22
CA GLU A 27 -1.60 -5.74 14.26
C GLU A 27 -1.86 -6.17 12.81
N GLU A 28 -1.49 -7.39 12.43
CA GLU A 28 -1.79 -7.93 11.09
C GLU A 28 -3.30 -8.14 10.92
N LYS A 29 -4.00 -8.69 11.92
CA LYS A 29 -5.47 -8.82 11.90
C LYS A 29 -6.14 -7.45 11.78
N ASP A 30 -5.68 -6.44 12.52
CA ASP A 30 -6.17 -5.07 12.44
C ASP A 30 -5.93 -4.43 11.08
N PHE A 31 -4.76 -4.66 10.50
CA PHE A 31 -4.48 -4.25 9.13
C PHE A 31 -5.48 -4.89 8.16
N LYS A 32 -5.68 -6.20 8.21
CA LYS A 32 -6.58 -6.94 7.32
C LYS A 32 -8.04 -6.51 7.48
N ARG A 33 -8.50 -6.29 8.71
CA ARG A 33 -9.84 -5.75 9.01
C ARG A 33 -10.09 -4.40 8.35
N ARG A 34 -9.10 -3.49 8.34
CA ARG A 34 -9.22 -2.18 7.69
C ARG A 34 -9.42 -2.25 6.18
N TYR A 35 -8.96 -3.33 5.55
CA TYR A 35 -9.13 -3.57 4.11
C TYR A 35 -10.25 -4.58 3.82
N ASN A 36 -11.14 -4.85 4.79
CA ASN A 36 -12.24 -5.83 4.67
C ASN A 36 -11.77 -7.24 4.26
N ILE A 37 -10.55 -7.62 4.61
CA ILE A 37 -10.06 -8.98 4.40
C ILE A 37 -10.54 -9.83 5.58
N THR A 38 -11.63 -10.56 5.37
CA THR A 38 -12.30 -11.38 6.39
C THR A 38 -11.88 -12.84 6.38
N HIS A 39 -11.16 -13.28 5.34
CA HIS A 39 -10.69 -14.64 5.19
C HIS A 39 -9.17 -14.65 5.12
N PHE A 40 -8.55 -15.46 5.98
CA PHE A 40 -7.13 -15.75 5.93
C PHE A 40 -6.92 -17.01 5.09
N ASN A 41 -5.92 -16.99 4.21
CA ASN A 41 -5.52 -18.19 3.48
C ASN A 41 -4.83 -19.20 4.43
N ASP A 42 -4.66 -20.42 3.94
CA ASP A 42 -4.11 -21.53 4.74
C ASP A 42 -2.69 -21.22 5.26
N PHE A 43 -1.90 -20.46 4.50
CA PHE A 43 -0.55 -20.08 4.92
C PHE A 43 -0.58 -19.12 6.11
N GLU A 44 -1.38 -18.06 6.05
CA GLU A 44 -1.51 -17.11 7.16
C GLU A 44 -2.10 -17.78 8.41
N SER A 45 -3.06 -18.69 8.23
CA SER A 45 -3.61 -19.48 9.33
C SER A 45 -2.52 -20.33 10.00
N SER A 46 -1.68 -21.00 9.20
CA SER A 46 -0.54 -21.78 9.69
C SER A 46 0.52 -20.92 10.40
N VAL A 47 0.70 -19.67 9.95
CA VAL A 47 1.59 -18.69 10.60
C VAL A 47 1.01 -18.25 11.94
N TYR A 48 -0.29 -17.98 12.05
CA TYR A 48 -0.93 -17.58 13.32
C TYR A 48 -0.91 -18.69 14.38
N GLU A 49 -0.93 -19.95 13.96
CA GLU A 49 -0.82 -21.10 14.86
C GLU A 49 0.62 -21.40 15.29
N LEU A 50 1.61 -20.86 14.58
CA LEU A 50 3.03 -21.17 14.82
C LEU A 50 3.48 -20.80 16.25
N PRO A 51 3.11 -19.63 16.82
CA PRO A 51 3.43 -19.29 18.20
C PRO A 51 2.80 -20.20 19.25
N GLU A 52 1.61 -20.76 18.98
CA GLU A 52 0.96 -21.71 19.89
C GLU A 52 1.68 -23.05 19.88
N ARG A 53 2.15 -23.50 18.70
CA ARG A 53 2.92 -24.74 18.52
C ARG A 53 4.35 -24.60 19.03
N HIS A 54 4.93 -23.40 18.91
CA HIS A 54 6.33 -23.09 19.21
C HIS A 54 6.45 -21.79 20.02
N PRO A 55 6.06 -21.80 21.31
CA PRO A 55 6.10 -20.60 22.15
C PRO A 55 7.49 -19.97 22.29
N GLU A 56 8.55 -20.76 22.10
CA GLU A 56 9.94 -20.30 22.08
C GLU A 56 10.22 -19.27 20.98
N LEU A 57 9.40 -19.21 19.93
CA LEU A 57 9.51 -18.23 18.86
C LEU A 57 9.18 -16.80 19.31
N ILE A 58 8.39 -16.63 20.38
CA ILE A 58 7.91 -15.34 20.88
C ILE A 58 8.85 -14.75 21.95
N ALA A 59 10.09 -15.25 22.04
CA ALA A 59 11.04 -14.74 23.01
C ALA A 59 11.22 -13.20 22.88
N PRO A 60 11.20 -12.43 23.99
CA PRO A 60 10.96 -10.98 24.00
C PRO A 60 12.13 -10.10 23.50
N ALA A 61 13.02 -10.61 22.64
CA ALA A 61 14.28 -9.95 22.30
C ALA A 61 14.67 -10.03 20.81
N ALA A 62 13.77 -10.43 19.93
CA ALA A 62 14.09 -10.46 18.50
C ALA A 62 13.94 -9.06 17.88
N PRO A 63 14.96 -8.53 17.18
CA PRO A 63 14.79 -7.30 16.40
C PRO A 63 13.65 -7.45 15.39
N PHE A 64 12.93 -6.35 15.10
CA PHE A 64 11.79 -6.31 14.16
C PHE A 64 10.51 -7.02 14.62
N THR A 65 10.41 -7.42 15.88
CA THR A 65 9.20 -8.08 16.37
C THR A 65 8.19 -7.12 16.97
N HIS A 66 8.53 -5.84 17.09
CA HIS A 66 7.68 -4.85 17.74
C HIS A 66 7.06 -3.87 16.73
N GLY A 67 5.73 -3.88 16.67
CA GLY A 67 4.92 -2.78 16.16
C GLY A 67 5.06 -2.53 14.65
N VAL A 68 5.18 -1.25 14.27
CA VAL A 68 5.01 -0.77 12.88
C VAL A 68 6.17 -1.07 11.94
N MET A 69 7.27 -1.64 12.44
CA MET A 69 8.47 -1.91 11.66
C MET A 69 8.32 -3.21 10.87
N LYS A 70 7.72 -3.12 9.70
CA LYS A 70 7.59 -4.28 8.83
C LYS A 70 8.95 -4.66 8.24
N PRO A 71 9.24 -5.97 8.09
CA PRO A 71 10.52 -6.45 7.58
C PRO A 71 10.84 -5.94 6.18
N GLU A 72 9.82 -5.59 5.39
CA GLU A 72 9.95 -5.05 4.05
C GLU A 72 10.79 -3.78 3.97
N PHE A 73 10.83 -2.97 5.04
CA PHE A 73 11.63 -1.74 5.07
C PHE A 73 13.13 -1.99 5.09
N PHE A 74 13.54 -3.22 5.37
CA PHE A 74 14.93 -3.58 5.54
C PHE A 74 15.40 -4.51 4.42
N LEU A 75 14.49 -5.15 3.68
CA LEU A 75 14.89 -6.01 2.57
C LEU A 75 15.56 -5.21 1.45
N ASP A 76 16.80 -5.57 1.14
CA ASP A 76 17.50 -5.07 -0.03
C ASP A 76 16.98 -5.85 -1.26
N MET A 77 16.06 -5.22 -1.99
CA MET A 77 15.30 -5.86 -3.06
C MET A 77 16.20 -6.40 -4.19
N PRO A 78 17.22 -5.69 -4.70
CA PRO A 78 18.21 -6.26 -5.61
C PRO A 78 18.75 -7.63 -5.16
N TYR A 79 19.25 -7.75 -3.92
CA TYR A 79 19.82 -9.01 -3.42
C TYR A 79 18.77 -10.11 -3.29
N LEU A 80 17.54 -9.76 -2.96
CA LEU A 80 16.45 -10.72 -2.83
C LEU A 80 16.16 -11.42 -4.18
N TRP A 81 16.37 -10.75 -5.33
CA TRP A 81 16.26 -11.37 -6.66
C TRP A 81 17.53 -12.09 -7.14
N GLU A 82 18.71 -11.73 -6.64
CA GLU A 82 19.97 -12.40 -6.99
C GLU A 82 20.25 -13.66 -6.16
N SER A 83 19.54 -13.82 -5.04
CA SER A 83 19.75 -14.91 -4.10
C SER A 83 19.37 -16.27 -4.66
N LYS A 84 20.16 -17.30 -4.31
CA LYS A 84 19.93 -18.69 -4.77
C LYS A 84 18.99 -19.48 -3.86
N ASN A 85 18.89 -19.08 -2.60
CA ASN A 85 18.00 -19.61 -1.58
C ASN A 85 17.95 -18.67 -0.38
N ILE A 86 17.12 -18.97 0.61
CA ILE A 86 16.96 -18.16 1.83
C ILE A 86 18.28 -18.03 2.62
N THR A 87 19.04 -19.12 2.76
CA THR A 87 20.32 -19.11 3.48
C THR A 87 21.35 -18.21 2.80
N ASP A 88 21.45 -18.29 1.48
CA ASP A 88 22.30 -17.43 0.65
C ASP A 88 21.90 -15.95 0.80
N PHE A 89 20.60 -15.65 0.79
CA PHE A 89 20.09 -14.31 1.08
C PHE A 89 20.55 -13.84 2.46
N LEU A 90 20.31 -14.61 3.52
CA LEU A 90 20.69 -14.23 4.89
C LEU A 90 22.19 -13.94 5.02
N ILE A 91 23.05 -14.78 4.44
CA ILE A 91 24.51 -14.61 4.49
C ILE A 91 24.96 -13.36 3.71
N ASN A 92 24.37 -13.09 2.55
CA ASN A 92 24.78 -11.96 1.72
C ASN A 92 24.17 -10.64 2.21
N TYR A 93 22.94 -10.68 2.71
CA TYR A 93 22.26 -9.56 3.37
C TYR A 93 22.98 -9.14 4.65
N ALA A 94 23.47 -10.10 5.45
CA ALA A 94 24.37 -9.83 6.58
C ALA A 94 25.56 -8.95 6.19
N LYS A 95 26.22 -9.30 5.07
CA LYS A 95 27.39 -8.59 4.55
C LYS A 95 27.02 -7.23 3.96
N SER A 96 25.82 -7.07 3.41
CA SER A 96 25.40 -5.78 2.85
C SER A 96 25.03 -4.80 3.96
N LEU A 97 24.40 -5.27 5.04
CA LEU A 97 24.02 -4.44 6.19
C LEU A 97 25.21 -3.96 7.02
N SER A 98 26.15 -4.86 7.36
CA SER A 98 27.33 -4.51 8.17
C SER A 98 28.24 -3.47 7.51
N ASN A 99 28.24 -3.43 6.17
CA ASN A 99 29.05 -2.47 5.41
C ASN A 99 28.35 -1.11 5.17
N LYS A 100 27.11 -0.91 5.65
CA LYS A 100 26.33 0.30 5.35
C LYS A 100 25.52 0.81 6.55
N PRO A 101 26.15 1.49 7.54
CA PRO A 101 25.43 2.32 8.52
C PRO A 101 24.45 3.30 7.85
N PHE A 102 24.79 3.76 6.63
CA PHE A 102 23.95 4.59 5.79
C PHE A 102 22.66 3.89 5.30
N PHE A 103 22.67 2.58 5.10
CA PHE A 103 21.47 1.83 4.69
C PHE A 103 20.42 1.84 5.80
N LEU A 104 20.82 1.55 7.04
CA LEU A 104 19.94 1.59 8.20
C LEU A 104 19.41 3.00 8.47
N TYR A 105 20.25 4.02 8.26
CA TYR A 105 19.83 5.42 8.30
C TYR A 105 18.84 5.79 7.19
N THR A 106 19.07 5.33 5.95
CA THR A 106 18.16 5.58 4.82
C THR A 106 16.82 4.88 5.04
N ALA A 107 16.83 3.64 5.53
CA ALA A 107 15.63 2.91 5.91
C ALA A 107 14.82 3.66 6.99
N LEU A 108 15.50 4.17 8.03
CA LEU A 108 14.88 5.00 9.07
C LEU A 108 14.24 6.27 8.48
N HIS A 109 14.94 6.97 7.58
CA HIS A 109 14.40 8.15 6.89
C HIS A 109 13.20 7.85 6.00
N SER A 110 13.27 6.78 5.22
CA SER A 110 12.15 6.30 4.38
C SER A 110 10.94 5.94 5.23
N MET A 111 11.13 5.30 6.38
CA MET A 111 10.05 4.97 7.32
C MET A 111 9.41 6.22 7.96
N LEU A 112 10.20 7.26 8.23
CA LEU A 112 9.71 8.52 8.80
C LEU A 112 9.09 9.47 7.77
N ASN A 113 9.09 9.10 6.48
CA ASN A 113 8.45 9.80 5.35
C ASN A 113 8.89 11.27 5.20
N LEU A 114 10.19 11.51 5.36
CA LEU A 114 10.79 12.84 5.29
C LEU A 114 11.13 13.16 3.83
N LYS A 115 10.34 14.01 3.19
CA LYS A 115 10.51 14.43 1.79
C LYS A 115 11.78 15.26 1.52
N GLU A 116 12.50 15.66 2.56
CA GLU A 116 13.65 16.56 2.47
C GLU A 116 14.91 15.85 2.98
N PHE A 117 15.49 15.00 2.15
CA PHE A 117 16.88 14.59 2.35
C PHE A 117 17.75 15.23 1.28
N LYS A 118 18.68 16.10 1.69
CA LYS A 118 19.83 16.45 0.86
C LYS A 118 20.75 15.24 0.88
N GLU A 119 21.03 14.68 -0.28
CA GLU A 119 22.07 13.65 -0.46
C GLU A 119 23.34 14.10 0.27
N LEU A 120 23.60 13.50 1.44
CA LEU A 120 24.91 13.59 2.08
C LEU A 120 25.86 12.79 1.19
N THR A 121 26.62 13.49 0.36
CA THR A 121 27.62 12.90 -0.54
C THR A 121 28.69 12.18 0.27
N VAL A 122 28.82 10.88 0.03
CA VAL A 122 29.65 9.90 0.75
C VAL A 122 31.13 10.04 0.38
N GLU A 123 31.78 11.13 0.76
CA GLU A 123 33.25 11.22 0.61
C GLU A 123 34.03 11.17 1.94
N GLU A 124 33.37 11.27 3.11
CA GLU A 124 34.07 11.28 4.40
C GLU A 124 33.57 10.19 5.36
N SER A 125 34.09 8.96 5.21
CA SER A 125 33.90 7.91 6.22
C SER A 125 34.74 8.23 7.47
N GLY A 126 34.10 8.75 8.52
CA GLY A 126 34.74 9.03 9.82
C GLY A 126 33.75 9.02 10.99
N THR A 127 34.28 8.88 12.22
CA THR A 127 33.52 8.85 13.48
C THR A 127 32.64 10.09 13.71
N ALA A 128 33.04 11.25 13.19
CA ALA A 128 32.24 12.49 13.28
C ALA A 128 30.93 12.42 12.48
N MET A 129 30.96 11.86 11.27
CA MET A 129 29.77 11.68 10.43
C MET A 129 28.79 10.66 11.06
N GLN A 130 29.32 9.61 11.69
CA GLN A 130 28.49 8.64 12.41
C GLN A 130 27.77 9.27 13.61
N GLN A 131 28.46 10.11 14.39
CA GLN A 131 27.84 10.83 15.51
C GLN A 131 26.75 11.80 15.05
N GLU A 132 26.97 12.51 13.93
CA GLU A 132 25.97 13.39 13.34
C GLU A 132 24.73 12.60 12.88
N ILE A 133 24.93 11.45 12.23
CA ILE A 133 23.86 10.53 11.82
C ILE A 133 23.05 10.04 13.02
N ILE A 134 23.71 9.61 14.11
CA ILE A 134 23.06 9.16 15.34
C ILE A 134 22.22 10.31 15.94
N GLN A 135 22.81 11.50 16.07
CA GLN A 135 22.15 12.64 16.67
C GLN A 135 20.92 13.09 15.86
N ASN A 136 21.05 13.17 14.54
CA ASN A 136 19.94 13.50 13.65
C ASN A 136 18.83 12.43 13.73
N SER A 137 19.18 11.15 13.78
CA SER A 137 18.20 10.06 13.91
C SER A 137 17.41 10.16 15.23
N LEU A 138 18.10 10.44 16.34
CA LEU A 138 17.47 10.66 17.65
C LEU A 138 16.52 11.86 17.64
N GLU A 139 16.91 12.96 17.01
CA GLU A 139 16.05 14.12 16.87
C GLU A 139 14.80 13.77 16.06
N LEU A 140 14.95 13.06 14.94
CA LEU A 140 13.84 12.66 14.07
C LEU A 140 12.86 11.69 14.75
N LEU A 141 13.36 10.71 15.50
CA LEU A 141 12.53 9.77 16.27
C LEU A 141 11.68 10.48 17.34
N ASN A 142 12.16 11.61 17.87
CA ASN A 142 11.47 12.36 18.91
C ASN A 142 10.56 13.48 18.38
N THR A 143 10.92 14.08 17.25
CA THR A 143 10.25 15.28 16.73
C THR A 143 9.23 15.00 15.63
N SER A 144 9.46 13.99 14.79
CA SER A 144 8.62 13.70 13.62
C SER A 144 7.23 13.17 14.01
N PRO A 145 6.18 13.44 13.21
CA PRO A 145 4.84 12.89 13.45
C PRO A 145 4.81 11.36 13.49
N MET A 146 5.64 10.69 12.69
CA MET A 146 5.76 9.23 12.70
C MET A 146 6.52 8.74 13.94
N GLY A 147 7.65 9.35 14.27
CA GLY A 147 8.43 9.02 15.46
C GLY A 147 7.62 9.12 16.75
N LYS A 148 6.74 10.12 16.86
CA LYS A 148 5.81 10.27 17.99
C LYS A 148 4.76 9.15 18.11
N ARG A 149 4.48 8.42 17.02
CA ARG A 149 3.54 7.29 17.00
C ARG A 149 4.19 5.95 17.32
N LEU A 150 5.53 5.89 17.33
CA LEU A 150 6.27 4.69 17.70
C LEU A 150 6.19 4.46 19.22
N ASN A 151 5.97 3.20 19.62
CA ASN A 151 6.15 2.78 21.02
C ASN A 151 7.64 2.80 21.40
N SER A 152 7.92 2.68 22.70
CA SER A 152 9.28 2.75 23.23
C SER A 152 10.17 1.65 22.68
N GLU A 153 9.62 0.45 22.48
CA GLU A 153 10.30 -0.73 21.95
C GLU A 153 10.74 -0.51 20.49
N SER A 154 9.84 -0.02 19.63
CA SER A 154 10.16 0.30 18.23
C SER A 154 11.23 1.39 18.13
N LYS A 155 11.18 2.40 19.01
CA LYS A 155 12.21 3.45 19.07
C LYS A 155 13.56 2.89 19.50
N TRP A 156 13.56 1.95 20.44
CA TRP A 156 14.77 1.29 20.90
C TRP A 156 15.40 0.42 19.81
N ASP A 157 14.60 -0.33 19.07
CA ASP A 157 15.09 -1.12 17.93
C ASP A 157 15.71 -0.21 16.86
N LEU A 158 15.02 0.88 16.48
CA LEU A 158 15.53 1.88 15.53
C LEU A 158 16.80 2.57 16.03
N PHE A 159 16.90 2.85 17.32
CA PHE A 159 18.10 3.42 17.92
C PHE A 159 19.27 2.43 17.88
N SER A 160 19.02 1.17 18.23
CA SER A 160 20.02 0.09 18.22
C SER A 160 20.59 -0.13 16.82
N MET A 161 19.78 0.00 15.77
CA MET A 161 20.24 -0.05 14.38
C MET A 161 21.29 1.02 14.06
N VAL A 162 21.15 2.22 14.63
CA VAL A 162 22.00 3.37 14.28
C VAL A 162 23.21 3.44 15.21
N GLU A 163 23.05 3.14 16.50
CA GLU A 163 24.13 3.17 17.49
C GLU A 163 25.06 1.96 17.39
N ALA A 164 24.50 0.75 17.22
CA ALA A 164 25.23 -0.51 17.21
C ALA A 164 24.79 -1.41 16.03
N PRO A 165 25.03 -0.98 14.78
CA PRO A 165 24.53 -1.66 13.58
C PRO A 165 25.00 -3.13 13.48
N ASP A 166 26.23 -3.44 13.88
CA ASP A 166 26.74 -4.81 13.84
C ASP A 166 26.04 -5.72 14.83
N ASP A 167 25.82 -5.26 16.06
CA ASP A 167 25.09 -6.01 17.09
C ASP A 167 23.64 -6.24 16.66
N PHE A 168 23.04 -5.21 16.08
CA PHE A 168 21.70 -5.27 15.51
C PHE A 168 21.60 -6.34 14.40
N VAL A 169 22.51 -6.30 13.42
CA VAL A 169 22.57 -7.26 12.31
C VAL A 169 22.76 -8.69 12.84
N ASN A 170 23.68 -8.88 13.79
CA ASN A 170 23.94 -10.19 14.38
C ASN A 170 22.72 -10.76 15.11
N GLN A 171 22.02 -9.94 15.90
CA GLN A 171 20.78 -10.35 16.56
C GLN A 171 19.70 -10.71 15.55
N PHE A 172 19.51 -9.89 14.51
CA PHE A 172 18.55 -10.16 13.45
C PHE A 172 18.81 -11.48 12.74
N LEU A 173 20.06 -11.72 12.32
CA LEU A 173 20.42 -12.96 11.64
C LEU A 173 20.24 -14.17 12.55
N THR A 174 20.60 -14.03 13.82
CA THR A 174 20.41 -15.10 14.81
C THR A 174 18.93 -15.48 14.89
N THR A 175 18.03 -14.49 15.00
CA THR A 175 16.58 -14.71 14.97
C THR A 175 16.12 -15.34 13.66
N ALA A 176 16.55 -14.80 12.52
CA ALA A 176 16.13 -15.30 11.20
C ALA A 176 16.58 -16.76 10.96
N PHE A 177 17.81 -17.10 11.36
CA PHE A 177 18.31 -18.48 11.30
C PHE A 177 17.60 -19.41 12.28
N ALA A 178 17.23 -18.93 13.47
CA ALA A 178 16.45 -19.70 14.43
C ALA A 178 15.01 -19.93 13.93
N PHE A 179 14.42 -18.97 13.20
CA PHE A 179 13.08 -19.09 12.62
C PHE A 179 13.03 -20.00 11.38
N LEU A 180 14.14 -20.09 10.63
CA LEU A 180 14.21 -20.79 9.34
C LEU A 180 13.66 -22.23 9.36
N PRO A 181 13.96 -23.10 10.34
CA PRO A 181 13.42 -24.47 10.38
C PRO A 181 11.88 -24.50 10.45
N TYR A 182 11.28 -23.59 11.22
CA TYR A 182 9.83 -23.48 11.34
C TYR A 182 9.20 -22.94 10.06
N TYR A 183 9.87 -22.00 9.39
CA TYR A 183 9.42 -21.53 8.09
C TYR A 183 9.45 -22.65 7.03
N GLN A 184 10.46 -23.54 7.07
CA GLN A 184 10.53 -24.68 6.16
C GLN A 184 9.31 -25.61 6.27
N GLU A 185 8.68 -25.71 7.45
CA GLU A 185 7.40 -26.43 7.62
C GLU A 185 6.23 -25.75 6.89
N LEU A 186 6.28 -24.42 6.74
CA LEU A 186 5.24 -23.63 6.09
C LEU A 186 5.37 -23.59 4.56
N VAL A 187 6.55 -23.92 4.01
CA VAL A 187 6.83 -23.87 2.56
C VAL A 187 5.84 -24.68 1.71
N PRO A 188 5.42 -25.91 2.08
CA PRO A 188 4.41 -26.64 1.31
C PRO A 188 3.06 -25.90 1.25
N VAL A 189 2.60 -25.37 2.39
CA VAL A 189 1.34 -24.61 2.47
C VAL A 189 1.43 -23.32 1.66
N ARG A 190 2.55 -22.59 1.80
CA ARG A 190 2.86 -21.40 0.99
C ARG A 190 2.80 -21.72 -0.50
N THR A 191 3.45 -22.81 -0.90
CA THR A 191 3.53 -23.24 -2.29
C THR A 191 2.13 -23.50 -2.82
N GLN A 192 1.27 -24.20 -2.07
CA GLN A 192 -0.12 -24.44 -2.45
C GLN A 192 -0.91 -23.13 -2.65
N VAL A 193 -0.82 -22.20 -1.69
CA VAL A 193 -1.52 -20.90 -1.73
C VAL A 193 -1.05 -20.05 -2.93
N THR A 194 0.24 -20.03 -3.22
CA THR A 194 0.83 -19.19 -4.28
C THR A 194 0.89 -19.88 -5.65
N ASN A 195 0.62 -21.19 -5.75
CA ASN A 195 0.82 -21.98 -6.97
C ASN A 195 0.06 -21.41 -8.17
N ASN A 196 -1.21 -21.05 -7.99
CA ASN A 196 -2.03 -20.50 -9.07
C ASN A 196 -1.42 -19.19 -9.58
N LEU A 197 -1.10 -18.25 -8.69
CA LEU A 197 -0.49 -16.97 -9.06
C LEU A 197 0.88 -17.19 -9.74
N ASN A 198 1.72 -18.07 -9.20
CA ASN A 198 3.00 -18.44 -9.81
C ASN A 198 2.84 -19.01 -11.22
N GLN A 199 1.86 -19.90 -11.44
CA GLN A 199 1.59 -20.47 -12.76
C GLN A 199 1.08 -19.42 -13.74
N GLN A 200 0.18 -18.53 -13.30
CA GLN A 200 -0.31 -17.42 -14.12
C GLN A 200 0.83 -16.50 -14.56
N LEU A 201 1.65 -16.05 -13.61
CA LEU A 201 2.79 -15.16 -13.88
C LEU A 201 3.85 -15.83 -14.75
N THR A 202 4.16 -17.10 -14.49
CA THR A 202 5.05 -17.89 -15.35
C THR A 202 4.51 -18.00 -16.78
N GLY A 203 3.20 -18.21 -16.93
CA GLY A 203 2.53 -18.24 -18.22
C GLY A 203 2.61 -16.90 -18.96
N ARG A 204 2.36 -15.79 -18.27
CA ARG A 204 2.50 -14.42 -18.83
C ARG A 204 3.96 -14.12 -19.20
N ALA A 205 4.92 -14.49 -18.34
CA ALA A 205 6.34 -14.33 -18.60
C ALA A 205 6.78 -15.04 -19.88
N LYS A 206 6.36 -16.30 -20.08
CA LYS A 206 6.65 -17.07 -21.29
C LYS A 206 6.03 -16.48 -22.56
N ARG A 207 4.89 -15.79 -22.44
CA ARG A 207 4.21 -15.11 -23.56
C ARG A 207 4.68 -13.68 -23.78
N GLY A 208 5.51 -13.13 -22.90
CA GLY A 208 5.96 -11.74 -22.96
C GLY A 208 4.89 -10.72 -22.55
N THR A 209 3.85 -11.11 -21.79
CA THR A 209 2.71 -10.25 -21.44
C THR A 209 2.69 -9.83 -19.96
N LEU A 210 3.86 -9.79 -19.30
CA LEU A 210 3.95 -9.34 -17.91
C LEU A 210 3.62 -7.86 -17.74
N GLU A 211 3.75 -7.05 -18.78
CA GLU A 211 3.40 -5.63 -18.75
C GLU A 211 1.92 -5.37 -18.48
N GLU A 212 1.04 -6.30 -18.85
CA GLU A 212 -0.40 -6.20 -18.60
C GLU A 212 -0.73 -6.06 -17.11
N ILE A 213 0.14 -6.61 -16.23
CA ILE A 213 -0.04 -6.55 -14.78
C ILE A 213 0.09 -5.12 -14.24
N LEU A 214 0.86 -4.26 -14.91
CA LEU A 214 1.08 -2.90 -14.41
C LEU A 214 -0.20 -2.07 -14.42
N HIS A 215 -1.09 -2.33 -15.40
CA HIS A 215 -2.41 -1.74 -15.48
C HIS A 215 -3.32 -2.16 -14.32
N ASP A 216 -3.12 -3.38 -13.80
CA ASP A 216 -3.90 -3.89 -12.68
C ASP A 216 -3.43 -3.26 -11.34
N ILE A 217 -2.14 -2.93 -11.22
CA ILE A 217 -1.54 -2.47 -9.96
C ILE A 217 -1.79 -0.98 -9.68
N SER A 218 -1.37 -0.08 -10.59
CA SER A 218 -1.47 1.36 -10.35
C SER A 218 -1.17 2.21 -11.58
N ASP A 219 -2.13 3.05 -11.97
CA ASP A 219 -1.96 4.08 -13.01
C ASP A 219 -1.17 5.31 -12.52
N SER A 220 -0.94 5.46 -11.20
CA SER A 220 -0.25 6.64 -10.64
C SER A 220 1.28 6.51 -10.68
N LEU A 221 1.79 5.29 -10.85
CA LEU A 221 3.22 5.04 -10.99
C LEU A 221 3.65 5.28 -12.43
N ASN A 222 4.67 6.12 -12.62
CA ASN A 222 5.28 6.30 -13.92
C ASN A 222 6.25 5.15 -14.20
N TRP A 223 5.70 4.01 -14.61
CA TRP A 223 6.44 2.79 -14.93
C TRP A 223 7.56 3.04 -15.94
N SER A 224 7.38 3.99 -16.87
CA SER A 224 8.34 4.31 -17.94
C SER A 224 9.67 4.91 -17.45
N ARG A 225 9.79 5.29 -16.16
CA ARG A 225 11.04 5.81 -15.59
C ARG A 225 12.12 4.75 -15.42
N ASN A 226 11.73 3.47 -15.36
CA ASN A 226 12.62 2.37 -15.04
C ASN A 226 12.66 1.35 -16.17
N ASP A 227 13.87 0.91 -16.51
CA ASP A 227 14.07 -0.02 -17.64
C ASP A 227 13.74 -1.46 -17.26
N THR A 228 13.78 -1.79 -15.97
CA THR A 228 13.57 -3.15 -15.46
C THR A 228 12.53 -3.18 -14.35
N ILE A 229 11.62 -4.14 -14.45
CA ILE A 229 10.61 -4.44 -13.44
C ILE A 229 10.77 -5.90 -12.98
N TYR A 230 11.01 -6.05 -11.69
CA TYR A 230 11.12 -7.31 -11.00
C TYR A 230 9.77 -7.67 -10.38
N ILE A 231 9.30 -8.90 -10.59
CA ILE A 231 7.99 -9.37 -10.11
C ILE A 231 8.17 -10.65 -9.30
N THR A 232 7.42 -10.78 -8.21
CA THR A 232 7.33 -12.00 -7.40
C THR A 232 5.93 -12.18 -6.80
N THR A 233 5.68 -13.35 -6.21
CA THR A 233 4.43 -13.70 -5.50
C THR A 233 4.62 -13.81 -4.00
N SER A 234 3.61 -13.42 -3.22
CA SER A 234 3.58 -13.56 -1.76
C SER A 234 2.24 -14.15 -1.29
N ALA A 235 2.30 -14.95 -0.22
CA ALA A 235 1.11 -15.46 0.45
C ALA A 235 0.53 -14.49 1.49
N THR A 236 1.22 -13.39 1.81
CA THR A 236 0.90 -12.55 2.99
C THR A 236 0.48 -11.12 2.67
N VAL A 237 0.58 -10.69 1.41
CA VAL A 237 0.23 -9.32 0.98
C VAL A 237 -0.77 -9.32 -0.17
N GLY A 238 -1.33 -8.17 -0.52
CA GLY A 238 -2.10 -8.00 -1.76
C GLY A 238 -1.22 -7.46 -2.88
N VAL A 239 -0.72 -6.22 -2.76
CA VAL A 239 0.30 -5.69 -3.67
C VAL A 239 1.27 -4.80 -2.91
N ARG A 240 2.57 -4.89 -3.24
CA ARG A 240 3.61 -3.92 -2.83
C ARG A 240 4.48 -3.58 -4.02
N VAL A 241 4.86 -2.30 -4.10
CA VAL A 241 5.79 -1.80 -5.12
C VAL A 241 6.89 -1.01 -4.41
N PHE A 242 8.13 -1.32 -4.76
CA PHE A 242 9.33 -0.65 -4.26
C PHE A 242 10.11 -0.10 -5.46
N GLU A 243 10.70 1.07 -5.32
CA GLU A 243 11.57 1.68 -6.32
C GLU A 243 12.98 1.80 -5.74
N GLN A 244 13.96 1.12 -6.33
CA GLN A 244 15.36 1.12 -5.90
C GLN A 244 16.29 0.97 -7.11
N GLU A 245 17.38 1.74 -7.15
CA GLU A 245 18.44 1.64 -8.18
C GLU A 245 17.93 1.63 -9.64
N ASN A 246 16.96 2.50 -9.97
CA ASN A 246 16.31 2.60 -11.28
C ASN A 246 15.57 1.31 -11.71
N ALA A 247 15.02 0.56 -10.76
CA ALA A 247 14.15 -0.57 -11.00
C ALA A 247 12.92 -0.55 -10.10
N PHE A 248 11.82 -1.12 -10.60
CA PHE A 248 10.66 -1.43 -9.77
C PHE A 248 10.70 -2.88 -9.31
N TYR A 249 10.38 -3.11 -8.04
CA TYR A 249 10.22 -4.43 -7.45
C TYR A 249 8.77 -4.58 -6.99
N VAL A 250 8.06 -5.52 -7.59
CA VAL A 250 6.64 -5.74 -7.39
C VAL A 250 6.43 -7.08 -6.70
N VAL A 251 5.79 -7.03 -5.53
CA VAL A 251 5.33 -8.21 -4.81
C VAL A 251 3.82 -8.27 -4.95
N LEU A 252 3.34 -9.24 -5.74
CA LEU A 252 1.93 -9.54 -5.90
C LEU A 252 1.55 -10.62 -4.90
N GLY A 253 0.43 -10.51 -4.23
CA GLY A 253 -0.01 -11.56 -3.33
C GLY A 253 -1.47 -11.89 -3.46
N THR A 254 -1.90 -12.88 -2.66
CA THR A 254 -3.21 -13.52 -2.85
C THR A 254 -4.40 -12.63 -2.52
N TYR A 255 -4.17 -11.48 -1.89
CA TYR A 255 -5.20 -10.50 -1.54
C TYR A 255 -5.29 -9.33 -2.52
N GLN A 256 -4.68 -9.44 -3.71
CA GLN A 256 -4.65 -8.36 -4.69
C GLN A 256 -6.07 -7.86 -5.00
N SER A 257 -6.99 -8.78 -5.32
CA SER A 257 -8.38 -8.46 -5.63
C SER A 257 -9.12 -7.74 -4.51
N GLU A 258 -8.90 -8.17 -3.26
CA GLU A 258 -9.53 -7.62 -2.08
C GLU A 258 -9.03 -6.21 -1.81
N ILE A 259 -7.71 -5.99 -1.88
CA ILE A 259 -7.11 -4.66 -1.69
C ILE A 259 -7.50 -3.69 -2.82
N GLU A 260 -7.52 -4.16 -4.07
CA GLU A 260 -8.00 -3.38 -5.21
C GLU A 260 -9.46 -3.00 -5.04
N SER A 261 -10.31 -3.94 -4.62
CA SER A 261 -11.73 -3.67 -4.35
C SER A 261 -11.93 -2.69 -3.20
N SER A 262 -11.13 -2.75 -2.14
CA SER A 262 -11.22 -1.82 -1.01
C SER A 262 -10.74 -0.42 -1.37
N ASN A 263 -9.64 -0.29 -2.12
CA ASN A 263 -9.12 1.00 -2.56
C ASN A 263 -10.04 1.63 -3.62
N PHE A 264 -10.60 0.80 -4.51
CA PHE A 264 -11.66 1.22 -5.41
C PHE A 264 -12.86 1.73 -4.61
N HIS A 265 -13.33 0.98 -3.61
CA HIS A 265 -14.43 1.41 -2.75
C HIS A 265 -14.15 2.72 -2.02
N GLU A 266 -12.95 2.93 -1.47
CA GLU A 266 -12.60 4.17 -0.76
C GLU A 266 -12.54 5.37 -1.73
N SER A 267 -11.91 5.21 -2.90
CA SER A 267 -11.87 6.26 -3.91
C SER A 267 -13.25 6.59 -4.48
N GLN A 268 -14.10 5.56 -4.67
CA GLN A 268 -15.47 5.74 -5.11
C GLN A 268 -16.36 6.30 -4.03
N LEU A 269 -16.11 5.99 -2.76
CA LEU A 269 -16.78 6.59 -1.62
C LEU A 269 -16.45 8.08 -1.55
N GLN A 270 -15.19 8.48 -1.70
CA GLN A 270 -14.81 9.89 -1.72
C GLN A 270 -15.51 10.66 -2.85
N LYS A 271 -15.51 10.11 -4.07
CA LYS A 271 -16.26 10.67 -5.21
C LYS A 271 -17.77 10.73 -4.90
N THR A 272 -18.32 9.67 -4.31
CA THR A 272 -19.72 9.62 -3.91
C THR A 272 -20.04 10.70 -2.87
N LEU A 273 -19.20 10.90 -1.85
CA LEU A 273 -19.37 11.95 -0.85
C LEU A 273 -19.31 13.35 -1.47
N GLU A 274 -18.45 13.56 -2.47
CA GLU A 274 -18.39 14.81 -3.23
C GLU A 274 -19.67 15.06 -4.03
N VAL A 275 -20.23 14.02 -4.65
CA VAL A 275 -21.53 14.08 -5.34
C VAL A 275 -22.65 14.34 -4.34
N ILE A 276 -22.71 13.64 -3.20
CA ILE A 276 -23.70 13.87 -2.14
C ILE A 276 -23.61 15.32 -1.63
N ARG A 277 -22.41 15.82 -1.35
CA ARG A 277 -22.19 17.23 -0.95
C ARG A 277 -22.65 18.20 -2.04
N THR A 278 -22.47 17.85 -3.30
CA THR A 278 -22.89 18.66 -4.44
C THR A 278 -24.41 18.73 -4.55
N ILE A 279 -25.12 17.62 -4.40
CA ILE A 279 -26.59 17.59 -4.52
C ILE A 279 -27.31 18.05 -3.25
N SER A 280 -26.62 18.15 -2.11
CA SER A 280 -27.20 18.60 -0.83
C SER A 280 -27.49 20.10 -0.77
N ASP A 281 -27.00 20.88 -1.74
CA ASP A 281 -27.32 22.31 -1.83
C ASP A 281 -28.73 22.50 -2.42
N PRO A 282 -29.60 23.32 -1.78
CA PRO A 282 -30.99 23.48 -2.21
C PRO A 282 -31.14 23.97 -3.67
N SER A 283 -30.27 24.87 -4.13
CA SER A 283 -30.33 25.43 -5.48
C SER A 283 -29.93 24.38 -6.52
N ARG A 284 -28.84 23.63 -6.27
CA ARG A 284 -28.41 22.50 -7.10
C ARG A 284 -29.46 21.40 -7.14
N PHE A 285 -30.06 21.06 -6.00
CA PHE A 285 -31.13 20.06 -5.94
C PHE A 285 -32.37 20.48 -6.74
N SER A 286 -32.74 21.76 -6.69
CA SER A 286 -33.83 22.33 -7.48
C SER A 286 -33.57 22.23 -8.99
N ILE A 287 -32.34 22.55 -9.43
CA ILE A 287 -31.91 22.38 -10.82
C ILE A 287 -32.02 20.90 -11.24
N LEU A 288 -31.50 19.97 -10.43
CA LEU A 288 -31.55 18.54 -10.72
C LEU A 288 -32.99 18.02 -10.80
N SER A 289 -33.89 18.49 -9.94
CA SER A 289 -35.31 18.12 -9.94
C SER A 289 -36.03 18.53 -11.24
N ILE A 290 -35.59 19.62 -11.86
CA ILE A 290 -36.05 20.05 -13.18
C ILE A 290 -35.49 19.11 -14.25
N LEU A 291 -34.17 18.89 -14.23
CA LEU A 291 -33.47 18.09 -15.23
C LEU A 291 -33.81 16.59 -15.21
N LEU A 292 -34.29 16.08 -14.07
CA LEU A 292 -34.78 14.70 -13.93
C LEU A 292 -35.99 14.42 -14.83
N ARG A 293 -36.79 15.45 -15.15
CA ARG A 293 -38.00 15.32 -15.96
C ARG A 293 -37.71 15.46 -17.45
N THR A 294 -36.87 16.44 -17.81
CA THR A 294 -36.51 16.74 -19.20
C THR A 294 -35.15 17.44 -19.23
N SER A 295 -34.46 17.39 -20.37
CA SER A 295 -33.40 18.36 -20.65
C SER A 295 -33.99 19.78 -20.68
N ALA A 296 -33.22 20.78 -20.24
CA ALA A 296 -33.65 22.18 -20.20
C ALA A 296 -32.53 23.12 -20.66
N ASP A 297 -32.88 24.25 -21.27
CA ASP A 297 -31.90 25.29 -21.60
C ASP A 297 -31.68 26.27 -20.45
N THR A 298 -30.67 27.13 -20.59
CA THR A 298 -30.30 28.13 -19.57
C THR A 298 -31.46 29.05 -19.19
N GLN A 299 -32.29 29.46 -20.16
CA GLN A 299 -33.37 30.41 -19.92
C GLN A 299 -34.55 29.75 -19.20
N GLU A 300 -34.87 28.51 -19.56
CA GLU A 300 -35.87 27.70 -18.88
C GLU A 300 -35.47 27.45 -17.42
N LEU A 301 -34.20 27.07 -17.18
CA LEU A 301 -33.69 26.84 -15.83
C LEU A 301 -33.73 28.11 -14.98
N VAL A 302 -33.30 29.27 -15.49
CA VAL A 302 -33.42 30.56 -14.80
C VAL A 302 -34.87 30.86 -14.41
N THR A 303 -35.80 30.68 -15.36
CA THR A 303 -37.21 30.99 -15.14
C THR A 303 -37.84 30.08 -14.08
N ARG A 304 -37.50 28.80 -14.09
CA ARG A 304 -38.08 27.79 -13.18
C ARG A 304 -37.43 27.79 -11.79
N THR A 305 -36.15 28.12 -11.69
CA THR A 305 -35.42 28.15 -10.42
C THR A 305 -35.46 29.51 -9.73
N GLY A 306 -35.73 30.59 -10.48
CA GLY A 306 -35.65 31.97 -9.98
C GLY A 306 -34.21 32.48 -9.79
N LEU A 307 -33.21 31.73 -10.24
CA LEU A 307 -31.79 32.10 -10.13
C LEU A 307 -31.41 33.13 -11.20
N THR A 308 -30.44 33.98 -10.90
CA THR A 308 -29.77 34.78 -11.95
C THR A 308 -28.97 33.85 -12.87
N LYS A 309 -28.74 34.28 -14.13
CA LYS A 309 -27.88 33.52 -15.06
C LYS A 309 -26.51 33.21 -14.45
N ALA A 310 -25.88 34.17 -13.77
CA ALA A 310 -24.59 33.99 -13.13
C ALA A 310 -24.63 32.90 -12.02
N ASN A 311 -25.66 32.93 -11.17
CA ASN A 311 -25.81 31.93 -10.12
C ASN A 311 -26.13 30.55 -10.70
N LEU A 312 -26.94 30.48 -11.76
CA LEU A 312 -27.20 29.23 -12.47
C LEU A 312 -25.90 28.63 -13.01
N PHE A 313 -25.06 29.43 -13.69
CA PHE A 313 -23.77 28.95 -14.19
C PHE A 313 -22.84 28.47 -13.08
N TYR A 314 -22.77 29.20 -11.97
CA TYR A 314 -22.01 28.80 -10.78
C TYR A 314 -22.45 27.41 -10.32
N HIS A 315 -23.75 27.20 -10.09
CA HIS A 315 -24.26 25.91 -9.64
C HIS A 315 -24.10 24.80 -10.69
N MET A 316 -24.27 25.13 -11.97
CA MET A 316 -24.15 24.18 -13.07
C MET A 316 -22.72 23.65 -13.23
N ASN A 317 -21.70 24.50 -13.02
CA ASN A 317 -20.31 24.06 -13.03
C ASN A 317 -20.07 22.96 -11.99
N TYR A 318 -20.56 23.12 -10.75
CA TYR A 318 -20.45 22.04 -9.76
C TYR A 318 -21.15 20.74 -10.20
N LEU A 319 -22.30 20.83 -10.86
CA LEU A 319 -23.05 19.66 -11.33
C LEU A 319 -22.33 18.96 -12.50
N ILE A 320 -21.69 19.73 -13.39
CA ILE A 320 -20.90 19.23 -14.51
C ILE A 320 -19.57 18.65 -14.02
N ASP A 321 -18.89 19.34 -13.11
CA ASP A 321 -17.63 18.87 -12.51
C ASP A 321 -17.84 17.56 -11.75
N ALA A 322 -18.99 17.42 -11.09
CA ALA A 322 -19.44 16.18 -10.46
C ALA A 322 -19.95 15.12 -11.46
N LYS A 323 -19.92 15.40 -12.77
CA LYS A 323 -20.34 14.52 -13.88
C LYS A 323 -21.78 14.02 -13.84
N ILE A 324 -22.64 14.63 -13.03
CA ILE A 324 -24.06 14.28 -12.95
C ILE A 324 -24.94 15.09 -13.91
N VAL A 325 -24.40 16.13 -14.56
CA VAL A 325 -25.08 16.88 -15.63
C VAL A 325 -24.18 17.01 -16.84
N ASN A 326 -24.74 16.72 -18.01
CA ASN A 326 -24.12 16.91 -19.30
C ASN A 326 -24.59 18.23 -19.93
N ALA A 327 -23.66 18.96 -20.56
CA ALA A 327 -23.93 20.19 -21.28
C ALA A 327 -23.69 19.98 -22.78
N ASP A 328 -24.70 20.29 -23.60
CA ASP A 328 -24.60 20.36 -25.05
C ASP A 328 -24.56 21.83 -25.48
N THR A 329 -23.53 22.20 -26.23
CA THR A 329 -23.25 23.57 -26.70
C THR A 329 -23.41 23.71 -28.22
N SER A 330 -23.88 22.67 -28.91
CA SER A 330 -23.85 22.56 -30.37
C SER A 330 -24.72 23.58 -31.14
N ASN A 331 -25.65 24.30 -30.49
CA ASN A 331 -26.63 25.17 -31.16
C ASN A 331 -26.72 26.60 -30.59
N HIS A 332 -25.61 27.19 -30.13
CA HIS A 332 -25.56 28.54 -29.52
C HIS A 332 -26.44 28.75 -28.28
N THR A 333 -27.12 27.70 -27.81
CA THR A 333 -27.83 27.63 -26.54
C THR A 333 -27.25 26.47 -25.73
N ASN A 334 -26.91 26.73 -24.47
CA ASN A 334 -26.44 25.68 -23.57
C ASN A 334 -27.66 24.87 -23.12
N LYS A 335 -27.73 23.63 -23.56
CA LYS A 335 -28.76 22.67 -23.17
C LYS A 335 -28.18 21.68 -22.16
N TYR A 336 -28.86 21.50 -21.04
CA TYR A 336 -28.40 20.64 -19.97
C TYR A 336 -29.29 19.40 -19.85
N ALA A 337 -28.67 18.26 -19.55
CA ALA A 337 -29.36 17.00 -19.31
C ALA A 337 -28.74 16.28 -18.12
N LEU A 338 -29.59 15.71 -17.26
CA LEU A 338 -29.15 14.92 -16.12
C LEU A 338 -28.58 13.58 -16.59
N ASP A 339 -27.41 13.20 -16.08
CA ASP A 339 -26.95 11.83 -16.15
C ASP A 339 -27.56 11.02 -15.00
N VAL A 340 -28.74 10.45 -15.27
CA VAL A 340 -29.50 9.68 -14.28
C VAL A 340 -28.73 8.45 -13.81
N LYS A 341 -27.92 7.84 -14.68
CA LYS A 341 -27.15 6.63 -14.34
C LYS A 341 -26.07 6.95 -13.32
N GLU A 342 -25.31 8.03 -13.56
CA GLU A 342 -24.25 8.46 -12.67
C GLU A 342 -24.80 8.88 -11.31
N LEU A 343 -25.87 9.69 -11.30
CA LEU A 343 -26.51 10.10 -10.05
C LEU A 343 -27.05 8.88 -9.26
N TYR A 344 -27.69 7.93 -9.92
CA TYR A 344 -28.21 6.72 -9.28
C TYR A 344 -27.09 5.84 -8.71
N PHE A 345 -25.98 5.68 -9.44
CA PHE A 345 -24.82 4.93 -8.98
C PHE A 345 -24.31 5.46 -7.63
N HIS A 346 -24.11 6.77 -7.52
CA HIS A 346 -23.64 7.39 -6.28
C HIS A 346 -24.66 7.32 -5.14
N LEU A 347 -25.96 7.51 -5.42
CA LEU A 347 -27.00 7.36 -4.40
C LEU A 347 -27.09 5.94 -3.86
N LYS A 348 -26.99 4.93 -4.74
CA LYS A 348 -26.99 3.51 -4.36
C LYS A 348 -25.76 3.18 -3.49
N MET A 349 -24.57 3.57 -3.94
CA MET A 349 -23.31 3.41 -3.19
C MET A 349 -23.38 4.04 -1.79
N PHE A 350 -23.89 5.26 -1.69
CA PHE A 350 -24.05 5.95 -0.42
C PHE A 350 -25.01 5.20 0.52
N ASN A 351 -26.13 4.70 -0.01
CA ASN A 351 -27.11 3.93 0.75
C ASN A 351 -26.54 2.58 1.22
N GLU A 352 -25.80 1.87 0.37
CA GLU A 352 -25.11 0.63 0.73
C GLU A 352 -24.09 0.86 1.86
N TYR A 353 -23.32 1.94 1.79
CA TYR A 353 -22.38 2.34 2.85
C TYR A 353 -23.09 2.63 4.17
N LEU A 354 -24.19 3.39 4.13
CA LEU A 354 -24.99 3.67 5.32
C LEU A 354 -25.57 2.39 5.94
N ASN A 355 -26.14 1.50 5.12
CA ASN A 355 -26.70 0.23 5.61
C ASN A 355 -25.64 -0.66 6.26
N TYR A 356 -24.45 -0.73 5.66
CA TYR A 356 -23.33 -1.51 6.21
C TYR A 356 -22.88 -1.02 7.58
N HIS A 357 -22.80 0.30 7.77
CA HIS A 357 -22.29 0.87 9.03
C HIS A 357 -23.34 1.12 10.09
N LEU A 358 -24.60 1.31 9.70
CA LEU A 358 -25.66 1.64 10.64
C LEU A 358 -26.31 0.40 11.25
N ASN A 359 -26.23 -0.80 10.66
CA ASN A 359 -26.96 -1.99 11.15
C ASN A 359 -28.43 -1.68 11.49
N ILE A 360 -29.03 -0.71 10.79
CA ILE A 360 -30.38 -0.26 11.03
C ILE A 360 -31.17 -0.62 9.75
N PHE A 361 -32.16 -1.49 9.96
CA PHE A 361 -33.11 -2.10 9.02
C PHE A 361 -32.70 -3.48 8.45
N GLU A 362 -32.89 -4.51 9.29
CA GLU A 362 -33.82 -5.60 8.92
C GLU A 362 -35.24 -5.23 9.34
#